data_AF-A0A6G4WV10-F1
#
_entry.id   AF-A0A6G4WV10-F1
#
_cell.length_a   1.000
_cell.length_b   1.000
_cell.length_c   1.000
_cell.angle_alpha   90.00
_cell.angle_beta   90.00
_cell.angle_gamma   90.00
#
_symmetry.space_group_name_H-M   'P 1'
#
loop_
_entity.id
_entity.type
_entity.pdbx_description
1 polymer ?
#
loop_
_entity_poly.entity_id
_entity_poly.type
_entity_poly.pdbx_seq_one_letter_code
_entity_poly.pdbx_strand_id
1 'polypeptide(L)'
;MPEPHPHWHAFAWNGSSVPPDGQARDPNAAVMPRELTAWFVKPVALHRGAYGTVEDAYRWLERELDGAVTVSGRVPQHELACALKHLKLRQDAYVGLYTSGGILVRALLTCPRTGADARPVRCPGWPSP
;
A
#
# COMPACT_ATOMS: atom_id res chain seq x y z
N MET A 1 20.98 17.33 9.17
CA MET A 1 20.27 16.16 9.73
C MET A 1 20.27 15.09 8.66
N PRO A 2 20.60 13.82 8.94
CA PRO A 2 20.51 12.78 7.92
C PRO A 2 19.05 12.71 7.46
N GLU A 3 18.83 12.84 6.15
CA GLU A 3 17.49 12.63 5.60
C GLU A 3 17.05 11.22 5.95
N PRO A 4 15.79 11.01 6.38
CA PRO A 4 15.29 9.66 6.60
C PRO A 4 15.48 8.87 5.30
N HIS A 5 16.16 7.73 5.41
CA HIS A 5 16.39 6.87 4.26
C HIS A 5 15.03 6.52 3.62
N PRO A 6 14.90 6.63 2.28
CA PRO A 6 13.67 6.26 1.59
C PRO A 6 13.26 4.82 1.93
N HIS A 7 12.01 4.65 2.34
CA HIS A 7 11.41 3.37 2.70
C HIS A 7 9.95 3.32 2.25
N TRP A 8 9.31 2.15 2.35
CA TRP A 8 7.91 1.96 2.00
C TRP A 8 7.11 1.42 3.17
N HIS A 9 5.97 2.06 3.46
CA HIS A 9 4.98 1.52 4.38
C HIS A 9 4.02 0.62 3.63
N ALA A 10 3.87 -0.60 4.13
CA ALA A 10 2.96 -1.58 3.61
C ALA A 10 1.60 -1.48 4.30
N PHE A 11 0.55 -1.47 3.50
CA PHE A 11 -0.82 -1.53 3.95
C PHE A 11 -1.58 -2.64 3.21
N ALA A 12 -2.48 -3.29 3.93
CA ALA A 12 -3.30 -4.35 3.39
C ALA A 12 -4.76 -4.17 3.82
N TRP A 13 -5.65 -4.33 2.85
CA TRP A 13 -7.08 -4.41 3.10
C TRP A 13 -7.70 -5.51 2.24
N ASN A 14 -8.63 -6.25 2.83
CA ASN A 14 -9.47 -7.23 2.14
C ASN A 14 -10.93 -6.87 2.46
N GLY A 15 -11.83 -6.99 1.49
CA GLY A 15 -13.25 -6.78 1.74
C GLY A 15 -14.14 -7.34 0.64
N SER A 16 -15.43 -7.44 0.90
CA SER A 16 -16.39 -8.00 -0.05
C SER A 16 -16.78 -7.01 -1.17
N SER A 17 -16.65 -5.70 -0.94
CA SER A 17 -17.02 -4.65 -1.89
C SER A 17 -16.25 -3.37 -1.64
N VAL A 18 -16.21 -2.48 -2.64
CA VAL A 18 -15.61 -1.14 -2.48
C VAL A 18 -16.32 -0.40 -1.33
N PRO A 19 -15.58 0.17 -0.36
CA PRO A 19 -16.19 0.91 0.74
C PRO A 19 -16.94 2.17 0.25
N PRO A 20 -18.05 2.55 0.90
CA PRO A 20 -18.70 3.83 0.66
C PRO A 20 -17.75 5.02 0.92
N ASP A 21 -17.93 6.13 0.19
CA ASP A 21 -17.07 7.33 0.30
C ASP A 21 -16.89 7.83 1.73
N GLY A 22 -17.96 7.83 2.53
CA GLY A 22 -17.91 8.26 3.93
C GLY A 22 -16.94 7.43 4.76
N GLN A 23 -17.00 6.10 4.63
CA GLN A 23 -16.09 5.19 5.33
C GLN A 23 -14.67 5.26 4.76
N ALA A 24 -14.53 5.40 3.45
CA ALA A 24 -13.22 5.54 2.81
C ALA A 24 -12.47 6.79 3.32
N ARG A 25 -13.18 7.89 3.61
CA ARG A 25 -12.61 9.13 4.16
C ARG A 25 -12.42 9.14 5.68
N ASP A 26 -13.19 8.35 6.42
CA ASP A 26 -13.08 8.28 7.89
C ASP A 26 -11.71 7.69 8.31
N PRO A 27 -10.86 8.43 9.05
CA PRO A 27 -9.56 7.93 9.50
C PRO A 27 -9.68 6.80 10.53
N ASN A 28 -10.83 6.64 11.20
CA ASN A 28 -11.05 5.58 12.19
C ASN A 28 -11.60 4.29 11.56
N ALA A 29 -12.10 4.36 10.33
CA ALA A 29 -12.62 3.19 9.62
C ALA A 29 -11.47 2.34 9.06
N ALA A 30 -11.41 1.07 9.46
CA ALA A 30 -10.43 0.09 8.99
C ALA A 30 -10.76 -0.44 7.58
N VAL A 31 -10.94 0.47 6.63
CA VAL A 31 -11.22 0.19 5.22
C VAL A 31 -10.25 0.93 4.30
N MET A 32 -10.07 0.41 3.08
CA MET A 32 -9.23 1.09 2.09
C MET A 32 -9.75 2.51 1.79
N PRO A 33 -8.86 3.54 1.78
CA PRO A 33 -9.20 4.86 1.26
C PRO A 33 -9.16 4.89 -0.27
N ARG A 34 -9.69 5.98 -0.85
CA ARG A 34 -9.58 6.24 -2.29
C ARG A 34 -8.25 6.89 -2.70
N GLU A 35 -7.68 7.70 -1.81
CA GLU A 35 -6.42 8.40 -2.05
C GLU A 35 -5.25 7.65 -1.41
N LEU A 36 -4.12 7.55 -2.11
CA LEU A 36 -2.93 6.85 -1.61
C LEU A 36 -2.40 7.50 -0.32
N THR A 37 -2.40 8.82 -0.24
CA THR A 37 -1.92 9.56 0.94
C THR A 37 -2.74 9.29 2.20
N ALA A 38 -4.03 8.97 2.04
CA ALA A 38 -4.93 8.75 3.16
C ALA A 38 -4.69 7.41 3.89
N TRP A 39 -3.93 6.48 3.32
CA TRP A 39 -3.57 5.22 4.00
C TRP A 39 -2.78 5.46 5.29
N PHE A 40 -1.93 6.47 5.33
CA PHE A 40 -1.11 6.78 6.50
C PHE A 40 -1.89 7.25 7.72
N VAL A 41 -3.11 7.77 7.52
CA VAL A 41 -4.00 8.21 8.62
C VAL A 41 -5.04 7.15 8.97
N LYS A 42 -5.04 6.00 8.29
CA LYS A 42 -5.93 4.88 8.59
C LYS A 42 -5.48 4.15 9.85
N PRO A 43 -6.36 3.32 10.45
CA PRO A 43 -6.02 2.59 11.66
C PRO A 43 -4.82 1.68 11.44
N VAL A 44 -4.01 1.49 12.48
CA VAL A 44 -2.82 0.63 12.48
C VAL A 44 -3.13 -0.81 12.04
N ALA A 45 -4.38 -1.26 12.20
CA ALA A 45 -4.85 -2.55 11.74
C ALA A 45 -4.73 -2.77 10.22
N LEU A 46 -4.60 -1.70 9.41
CA LEU A 46 -4.31 -1.80 7.98
C LEU A 46 -2.81 -1.76 7.67
N HIS A 47 -1.97 -1.25 8.58
CA HIS A 47 -0.53 -1.20 8.41
C HIS A 47 0.08 -2.60 8.67
N ARG A 48 1.01 -3.01 7.81
CA ARG A 48 1.66 -4.33 7.85
C ARG A 48 3.15 -4.25 8.11
N GLY A 49 3.73 -3.06 8.10
CA GLY A 49 5.15 -2.85 8.38
C GLY A 49 5.76 -1.82 7.44
N ALA A 50 7.06 -1.59 7.61
CA ALA A 50 7.86 -0.72 6.75
C ALA A 50 9.07 -1.49 6.22
N TYR A 51 9.45 -1.19 4.97
CA TYR A 51 10.54 -1.86 4.27
C TYR A 51 11.54 -0.83 3.76
N GLY A 52 12.82 -1.01 4.09
CA GLY A 52 13.90 -0.08 3.69
C GLY A 52 14.51 -0.37 2.32
N THR A 53 14.17 -1.50 1.71
CA THR A 53 14.72 -1.94 0.43
C THR A 53 13.61 -2.28 -0.56
N VAL A 54 13.91 -2.16 -1.86
CA VAL A 54 13.00 -2.53 -2.93
C VAL A 54 12.71 -4.03 -2.86
N GLU A 55 13.72 -4.83 -2.56
CA GLU A 55 13.66 -6.28 -2.48
C GLU A 55 12.72 -6.75 -1.37
N ASP A 56 12.80 -6.16 -0.17
CA ASP A 56 11.95 -6.55 0.95
C ASP A 56 10.50 -6.11 0.74
N ALA A 57 10.30 -4.89 0.20
CA ALA A 57 8.98 -4.40 -0.18
C ALA A 57 8.32 -5.28 -1.24
N TYR A 58 9.08 -5.65 -2.29
CA TYR A 58 8.59 -6.53 -3.35
C TYR A 58 8.29 -7.94 -2.85
N ARG A 59 9.17 -8.53 -2.04
CA ARG A 59 8.94 -9.87 -1.44
C ARG A 59 7.71 -9.90 -0.56
N TRP A 60 7.44 -8.83 0.19
CA TRP A 60 6.20 -8.74 0.94
C TRP A 60 4.99 -8.78 0.01
N LEU A 61 4.99 -7.98 -1.06
CA LEU A 61 3.89 -7.94 -2.01
C LEU A 61 3.69 -9.28 -2.72
N GLU A 62 4.77 -9.94 -3.13
CA GLU A 62 4.73 -11.28 -3.74
C GLU A 62 4.07 -12.29 -2.81
N ARG A 63 4.47 -12.34 -1.52
CA ARG A 63 3.83 -13.22 -0.53
C ARG A 63 2.36 -12.92 -0.30
N GLU A 64 1.99 -11.64 -0.24
CA GLU A 64 0.60 -11.23 -0.03
C GLU A 64 -0.32 -11.56 -1.21
N LEU A 65 0.24 -11.71 -2.40
CA LEU A 65 -0.47 -12.06 -3.62
C LEU A 65 -0.29 -13.53 -4.02
N ASP A 66 0.47 -14.30 -3.24
CA ASP A 66 0.67 -15.72 -3.50
C ASP A 66 -0.67 -16.47 -3.41
N GLY A 67 -0.91 -17.34 -4.38
CA GLY A 67 -2.18 -18.05 -4.54
C GLY A 67 -3.39 -17.18 -4.89
N ALA A 68 -3.24 -15.86 -5.03
CA ALA A 68 -4.35 -14.99 -5.43
C ALA A 68 -4.72 -15.25 -6.90
N VAL A 69 -5.97 -15.65 -7.13
CA VAL A 69 -6.54 -15.83 -8.47
C VAL A 69 -7.64 -14.79 -8.65
N THR A 70 -7.49 -13.97 -9.69
CA THR A 70 -8.53 -12.99 -10.03
C THR A 70 -9.82 -13.67 -10.48
N VAL A 71 -10.94 -12.94 -10.49
CA VAL A 71 -12.21 -13.42 -11.06
C VAL A 71 -12.09 -13.88 -12.51
N SER A 72 -11.10 -13.34 -13.25
CA SER A 72 -10.77 -13.75 -14.62
C SER A 72 -9.88 -14.99 -14.71
N GLY A 73 -9.55 -15.64 -13.60
CA GLY A 73 -8.63 -16.78 -13.55
C GLY A 73 -7.15 -16.43 -13.74
N ARG A 74 -6.80 -15.14 -13.72
CA ARG A 74 -5.43 -14.65 -13.93
C ARG A 74 -4.69 -14.50 -12.61
N VAL A 75 -3.42 -14.88 -12.62
CA VAL A 75 -2.43 -14.64 -11.56
C VAL A 75 -1.88 -13.21 -11.71
N PRO A 76 -1.62 -12.46 -10.61
CA PRO A 76 -1.27 -11.04 -10.68
C PRO A 76 0.19 -10.75 -11.09
N GLN A 77 0.72 -11.46 -12.09
CA GLN A 77 2.10 -11.29 -12.55
C GLN A 77 2.35 -9.91 -13.16
N HIS A 78 1.37 -9.36 -13.88
CA HIS A 78 1.48 -8.03 -14.48
C HIS A 78 1.53 -6.94 -13.41
N GLU A 79 0.67 -7.05 -12.39
CA GLU A 79 0.59 -6.14 -11.26
C GLU A 79 1.88 -6.18 -10.44
N LEU A 80 2.44 -7.38 -10.19
CA LEU A 80 3.74 -7.54 -9.55
C LEU A 80 4.87 -6.89 -10.36
N ALA A 81 4.89 -7.07 -11.68
CA ALA A 81 5.90 -6.46 -12.54
C ALA A 81 5.81 -4.93 -12.55
N CYS A 82 4.59 -4.37 -12.58
CA CYS A 82 4.35 -2.93 -12.50
C CYS A 82 4.75 -2.37 -11.13
N ALA A 83 4.40 -3.06 -10.03
CA ALA A 83 4.81 -2.68 -8.68
C ALA A 83 6.34 -2.63 -8.56
N LEU A 84 7.06 -3.65 -9.05
CA LEU A 84 8.52 -3.67 -9.02
C LEU A 84 9.14 -2.47 -9.76
N LYS A 85 8.57 -2.06 -10.90
CA LYS A 85 9.02 -0.87 -11.63
C LYS A 85 8.87 0.40 -10.77
N HIS A 86 7.72 0.58 -10.12
CA HIS A 86 7.48 1.75 -9.26
C HIS A 86 8.42 1.77 -8.05
N LEU A 87 8.61 0.62 -7.39
CA LEU A 87 9.53 0.52 -6.25
C LEU A 87 10.97 0.89 -6.65
N LYS A 88 11.45 0.41 -7.81
CA LYS A 88 12.77 0.79 -8.34
C LYS A 88 12.90 2.29 -8.61
N LEU A 89 11.80 2.97 -8.91
CA LEU A 89 11.74 4.42 -9.11
C LEU A 89 11.47 5.21 -7.82
N ARG A 90 11.45 4.55 -6.65
CA ARG A 90 11.09 5.18 -5.37
C ARG A 90 9.70 5.82 -5.41
N GLN A 91 8.76 5.10 -6.00
CA GLN A 91 7.36 5.50 -6.09
C GLN A 91 6.46 4.51 -5.35
N ASP A 92 5.23 4.93 -5.14
CA ASP A 92 4.20 4.09 -4.56
C ASP A 92 3.84 2.93 -5.49
N ALA A 93 3.65 1.76 -4.91
CA ALA A 93 3.06 0.63 -5.60
C ALA A 93 1.70 0.32 -5.00
N TYR A 94 0.70 0.16 -5.86
CA TYR A 94 -0.67 -0.17 -5.46
C TYR A 94 -1.17 -1.32 -6.33
N VAL A 95 -1.70 -2.35 -5.68
CA VAL A 95 -2.31 -3.50 -6.35
C VAL A 95 -3.70 -3.71 -5.76
N GLY A 96 -4.72 -3.59 -6.60
CA GLY A 96 -6.10 -3.91 -6.27
C GLY A 96 -6.61 -5.01 -7.19
N LEU A 97 -7.04 -6.12 -6.61
CA LEU A 97 -7.52 -7.30 -7.33
C LEU A 97 -8.96 -7.61 -6.94
N TYR A 98 -9.78 -7.92 -7.95
CA TYR A 98 -11.05 -8.61 -7.75
C TYR A 98 -10.78 -10.11 -7.83
N THR A 99 -11.00 -10.80 -6.72
CA THR A 99 -10.89 -12.26 -6.56
C THR A 99 -12.28 -12.86 -6.38
N SER A 100 -12.40 -14.18 -6.49
CA SER A 100 -13.67 -14.87 -6.21
C SER A 100 -14.17 -14.66 -4.76
N GLY A 101 -13.27 -14.37 -3.83
CA GLY A 101 -13.57 -14.10 -2.42
C GLY A 101 -13.82 -12.63 -2.07
N GLY A 102 -13.78 -11.72 -3.05
CA GLY A 102 -13.93 -10.28 -2.86
C GLY A 102 -12.75 -9.49 -3.40
N ILE A 103 -12.50 -8.33 -2.80
CA ILE A 103 -11.47 -7.37 -3.20
C ILE A 103 -10.27 -7.51 -2.28
N LEU A 104 -9.09 -7.61 -2.88
CA LEU A 104 -7.80 -7.59 -2.20
C LEU A 104 -7.07 -6.32 -2.62
N VAL A 105 -6.61 -5.54 -1.64
CA VAL A 105 -5.79 -4.34 -1.89
C VAL A 105 -4.50 -4.37 -1.08
N ARG A 106 -3.38 -4.15 -1.76
CA ARG A 106 -2.04 -4.00 -1.18
C ARG A 106 -1.43 -2.69 -1.66
N ALA A 107 -0.95 -1.89 -0.72
CA ALA A 107 -0.30 -0.63 -1.00
C ALA A 107 1.07 -0.59 -0.33
N LEU A 108 2.09 -0.18 -1.09
CA LEU A 108 3.44 0.13 -0.62
C LEU A 108 3.67 1.60 -0.89
N LEU A 109 3.66 2.42 0.15
CA LEU A 109 3.71 3.87 0.02
C LEU A 109 5.06 4.40 0.47
N THR A 110 5.67 5.18 -0.41
CA THR A 110 7.02 5.72 -0.23
C THR A 110 7.03 6.78 0.87
N CYS A 111 8.07 6.77 1.70
CA CYS A 111 8.32 7.73 2.77
C CYS A 111 9.82 8.08 2.83
N PRO A 112 10.21 9.37 2.85
CA PRO A 112 9.35 10.53 2.61
C PRO A 112 8.79 10.50 1.18
N ARG A 113 7.59 11.07 0.97
CA ARG A 113 7.01 11.18 -0.38
C ARG A 113 7.82 12.17 -1.20
N THR A 114 8.23 11.77 -2.40
CA THR A 114 8.92 12.63 -3.37
C THR A 114 8.02 12.89 -4.58
N GLY A 115 8.02 14.11 -5.15
CA GLY A 115 7.26 14.46 -6.36
C GLY A 115 6.00 15.31 -6.11
N ALA A 116 5.06 15.35 -7.07
CA ALA A 116 3.87 16.22 -7.02
C ALA A 116 2.93 15.92 -5.83
N ASP A 117 3.00 14.70 -5.29
CA ASP A 117 2.22 14.25 -4.12
C ASP A 117 2.99 14.38 -2.80
N ALA A 118 4.05 15.20 -2.74
CA ALA A 118 4.92 15.40 -1.58
C ALA A 118 4.26 16.15 -0.41
N ARG A 119 2.95 15.97 -0.17
CA ARG A 119 2.36 16.44 1.08
C ARG A 119 3.09 15.75 2.24
N PRO A 120 3.56 16.50 3.25
CA PRO A 120 4.24 15.90 4.38
C PRO A 120 3.26 14.97 5.10
N VAL A 121 3.56 13.68 5.05
CA VAL A 121 2.83 12.66 5.80
C VAL A 121 3.68 12.24 6.98
N ARG A 122 3.10 12.18 8.18
CA ARG A 122 3.82 11.67 9.36
C ARG A 122 4.13 10.20 9.13
N CYS A 123 5.42 9.85 9.16
CA CYS A 123 5.88 8.46 9.10
C CYS A 123 5.32 7.68 10.31
N PRO A 124 4.51 6.64 10.10
CA PRO A 124 4.03 5.78 11.19
C PRO A 124 5.19 5.12 11.92
N GLY A 125 5.33 5.39 13.22
CA GLY A 125 6.35 4.76 14.07
C GLY A 125 7.67 5.52 14.20
N TRP A 126 7.85 6.68 13.54
CA TRP A 126 8.96 7.59 13.84
C TRP A 126 8.53 8.59 14.92
N PRO A 127 9.27 8.76 16.04
CA PRO A 127 8.96 9.80 17.01
C PRO A 127 9.07 11.16 16.31
N SER A 128 8.03 11.99 16.42
CA SER A 128 8.15 13.39 16.03
C SER A 128 9.23 14.05 16.91
N PRO A 129 10.02 15.01 16.38
CA PRO A 129 10.89 15.83 17.22
C PRO A 129 10.10 16.58 18.30
#